data_AF-A0A3B8TQF0-F1
#
_entry.id   AF-A0A3B8TQF0-F1
#
_cell.length_a   1.000
_cell.length_b   1.000
_cell.length_c   1.000
_cell.angle_alpha   90.00
_cell.angle_beta   90.00
_cell.angle_gamma   90.00
#
_symmetry.space_group_name_H-M   'P 1'
#
loop_
_entity.id
_entity.type
_entity.pdbx_description
1 polymer ?
#
loop_
_entity_poly.entity_id
_entity_poly.type
_entity_poly.pdbx_seq_one_letter_code
_entity_poly.pdbx_strand_id
1 'polypeptide(L)'
;MNEFQHTLKQPAELEGIGLHTGQSVKVRICPSEANTGIVFHRVDLEGDIWVKADVDFVSSVERGTTLERQGVKIATVEHVLAALFGCQVDNAVIEINGEEIPILDGS
;
A
#
# COMPACT_ATOMS: atom_id res chain seq x y z
N MET A 1 26.73 -11.62 -7.84
CA MET A 1 26.52 -10.42 -7.01
C MET A 1 25.49 -10.80 -5.97
N ASN A 2 25.70 -10.45 -4.70
CA ASN A 2 24.60 -10.54 -3.73
C ASN A 2 23.65 -9.39 -4.02
N GLU A 3 22.41 -9.69 -4.36
CA GLU A 3 21.34 -8.69 -4.41
C GLU A 3 20.91 -8.42 -2.97
N PHE A 4 21.07 -7.17 -2.53
CA PHE A 4 20.60 -6.72 -1.23
C PHE A 4 19.16 -6.24 -1.37
N GLN A 5 18.34 -6.51 -0.35
CA GLN A 5 17.01 -5.93 -0.30
C GLN A 5 17.10 -4.41 -0.04
N HIS A 6 16.18 -3.66 -0.62
CA HIS A 6 16.07 -2.22 -0.46
C HIS A 6 14.80 -1.82 0.32
N THR A 7 14.90 -0.66 0.94
CA THR A 7 13.79 0.04 1.59
C THR A 7 13.98 1.54 1.40
N LEU A 8 13.00 2.34 1.81
CA LEU A 8 13.10 3.79 1.74
C LEU A 8 14.18 4.31 2.71
N LYS A 9 14.87 5.39 2.34
CA LYS A 9 15.82 6.06 3.25
C LYS A 9 15.11 6.80 4.39
N GLN A 10 13.94 7.35 4.10
CA GLN A 10 13.09 8.09 5.03
C GLN A 10 11.63 7.97 4.56
N PRO A 11 10.64 8.20 5.45
CA PRO A 11 9.24 8.16 5.07
C PRO A 11 8.89 9.15 3.95
N ALA A 12 8.00 8.75 3.06
CA ALA A 12 7.38 9.60 2.03
C ALA A 12 5.88 9.73 2.31
N GLU A 13 5.29 10.89 2.06
CA GLU A 13 3.86 11.16 2.26
C GLU A 13 3.22 11.68 0.99
N LEU A 14 1.97 11.28 0.76
CA LEU A 14 1.14 11.78 -0.32
C LEU A 14 -0.32 11.84 0.15
N GLU A 15 -1.06 12.80 -0.39
CA GLU A 15 -2.47 13.02 -0.09
C GLU A 15 -3.23 13.26 -1.40
N GLY A 16 -4.42 12.70 -1.50
CA GLY A 16 -5.26 12.85 -2.69
C GLY A 16 -6.64 12.23 -2.50
N ILE A 17 -7.33 12.01 -3.61
CA ILE A 17 -8.70 11.49 -3.62
C ILE A 17 -8.70 10.06 -4.17
N GLY A 18 -9.45 9.15 -3.54
CA GLY A 18 -9.70 7.80 -4.08
C GLY A 18 -10.55 7.85 -5.35
N LEU A 19 -10.21 7.05 -6.38
CA LEU A 19 -10.87 7.07 -7.68
C LEU A 19 -12.35 6.62 -7.59
N HIS A 20 -12.63 5.61 -6.78
CA HIS A 20 -13.95 4.98 -6.69
C HIS A 20 -14.76 5.49 -5.50
N THR A 21 -14.09 5.79 -4.39
CA THR A 21 -14.72 6.24 -3.14
C THR A 21 -14.95 7.75 -3.12
N GLY A 22 -14.14 8.52 -3.86
CA GLY A 22 -14.17 9.99 -3.81
C GLY A 22 -13.74 10.57 -2.46
N GLN A 23 -13.16 9.76 -1.57
CA GLN A 23 -12.73 10.19 -0.23
C GLN A 23 -11.33 10.78 -0.26
N SER A 24 -11.07 11.75 0.63
CA SER A 24 -9.72 12.28 0.85
C SER A 24 -8.92 11.29 1.68
N VAL A 25 -7.76 10.90 1.16
CA VAL A 25 -6.89 9.88 1.76
C VAL A 25 -5.46 10.37 1.79
N LYS A 26 -4.82 10.17 2.94
CA LYS A 26 -3.40 10.36 3.19
C LYS A 26 -2.72 9.00 3.28
N VAL A 27 -1.63 8.86 2.54
CA VAL A 27 -0.76 7.70 2.54
C VAL A 27 0.63 8.10 3.02
N ARG A 28 1.23 7.27 3.86
CA ARG A 28 2.61 7.40 4.32
C ARG A 28 3.35 6.09 4.07
N ILE A 29 4.42 6.14 3.28
CA ILE A 29 5.26 5.00 2.95
C ILE A 29 6.50 5.07 3.84
N CYS A 30 6.65 4.11 4.73
CA CYS A 30 7.68 4.04 5.76
C CYS A 30 8.75 2.99 5.40
N PRO A 31 10.03 3.23 5.76
CA PRO A 31 11.06 2.20 5.73
C PRO A 31 10.67 0.99 6.60
N SER A 32 11.14 -0.20 6.24
CA SER A 32 10.95 -1.40 7.05
C SER A 32 12.19 -2.31 7.06
N GLU A 33 12.22 -3.24 8.00
CA GLU A 33 13.28 -4.25 8.11
C GLU A 33 13.27 -5.22 6.92
N ALA A 34 14.42 -5.88 6.70
CA ALA A 34 14.55 -6.91 5.67
C ALA A 34 13.57 -8.06 5.89
N ASN A 35 13.04 -8.61 4.80
CA ASN A 35 12.03 -9.66 4.74
C ASN A 35 10.63 -9.26 5.23
N THR A 36 10.37 -7.96 5.41
CA THR A 36 9.00 -7.48 5.64
C THR A 36 8.13 -7.67 4.39
N GLY A 37 8.70 -7.40 3.21
CA GLY A 37 7.92 -7.20 1.99
C GLY A 37 7.17 -5.86 2.02
N ILE A 38 6.18 -5.72 1.13
CA ILE A 38 5.27 -4.58 1.12
C ILE A 38 4.03 -4.91 1.95
N VAL A 39 3.75 -4.09 2.96
CA VAL A 39 2.64 -4.30 3.89
C VAL A 39 1.86 -3.02 4.05
N PHE A 40 0.53 -3.11 3.99
CA PHE A 40 -0.36 -1.99 4.23
C PHE A 40 -0.94 -2.03 5.64
N HIS A 41 -1.20 -0.85 6.20
CA HIS A 41 -1.82 -0.69 7.51
C HIS A 41 -2.83 0.47 7.51
N ARG A 42 -4.06 0.18 7.93
CA ARG A 42 -5.15 1.16 8.04
C ARG A 42 -5.09 1.88 9.38
N VAL A 43 -4.46 3.05 9.42
CA VAL A 43 -4.24 3.82 10.66
C VAL A 43 -5.50 4.50 11.20
N ASP A 44 -6.55 4.58 10.39
CA ASP A 44 -7.86 5.13 10.76
C ASP A 44 -8.77 4.12 11.48
N LEU A 45 -8.41 2.83 11.48
CA LEU A 45 -9.19 1.78 12.14
C LEU A 45 -8.56 1.40 13.48
N GLU A 46 -9.40 1.04 14.45
CA GLU A 46 -8.92 0.43 15.68
C GLU A 46 -8.42 -1.00 15.40
N GLY A 47 -7.21 -1.30 15.88
CA GLY A 47 -6.60 -2.62 15.78
C GLY A 47 -5.30 -2.63 15.00
N ASP A 48 -4.54 -3.71 15.18
CA ASP A 48 -3.22 -3.88 14.60
C ASP A 48 -3.26 -4.88 13.44
N ILE A 49 -4.07 -4.55 12.42
CA ILE A 49 -4.26 -5.40 11.24
C ILE A 49 -3.33 -4.92 10.13
N TRP A 50 -2.48 -5.84 9.67
CA TRP A 50 -1.49 -5.62 8.63
C TRP A 50 -1.83 -6.46 7.40
N VAL A 51 -2.03 -5.82 6.25
CA VAL A 51 -2.40 -6.50 5.00
C VAL A 51 -1.16 -6.57 4.11
N LYS A 52 -0.56 -7.76 4.00
CA LYS A 52 0.59 -7.95 3.11
C LYS A 52 0.13 -7.83 1.65
N ALA A 53 0.95 -7.23 0.80
CA ALA A 53 0.77 -7.25 -0.65
C ALA A 53 1.10 -8.66 -1.18
N ASP A 54 0.19 -9.59 -0.94
CA ASP A 54 0.31 -11.01 -1.27
C ASP A 54 -0.95 -11.45 -2.01
N VAL A 55 -0.79 -12.38 -2.96
CA VAL A 55 -1.91 -12.86 -3.80
C VAL A 55 -2.99 -13.54 -2.96
N ASP A 56 -2.60 -14.15 -1.83
CA ASP A 56 -3.53 -14.78 -0.90
C ASP A 56 -4.50 -13.78 -0.24
N PHE A 57 -4.18 -12.49 -0.26
CA PHE A 57 -5.04 -11.42 0.27
C PHE A 57 -5.82 -10.67 -0.81
N VAL A 58 -5.71 -11.04 -2.10
CA VAL A 58 -6.51 -10.40 -3.16
C VAL A 58 -7.96 -10.84 -3.04
N SER A 59 -8.86 -9.89 -2.75
CA SER A 59 -10.31 -10.18 -2.63
C SER A 59 -11.13 -9.73 -3.83
N SER A 60 -10.62 -8.79 -4.65
CA SER A 60 -11.26 -8.36 -5.89
C SER A 60 -10.24 -7.85 -6.90
N VAL A 61 -10.58 -8.02 -8.18
CA VAL A 61 -9.88 -7.45 -9.35
C VAL A 61 -10.82 -6.58 -10.21
N GLU A 62 -12.03 -6.31 -9.74
CA GLU A 62 -12.99 -5.46 -10.44
C GLU A 62 -12.63 -3.99 -10.24
N ARG A 63 -12.33 -3.29 -11.34
CA ARG A 63 -11.96 -1.86 -11.36
C ARG A 63 -10.67 -1.53 -10.60
N GLY A 64 -9.85 -2.54 -10.32
CA GLY A 64 -8.56 -2.39 -9.66
C GLY A 64 -8.29 -3.57 -8.73
N THR A 65 -7.10 -3.62 -8.14
CA THR A 65 -6.73 -4.68 -7.20
C THR A 65 -7.12 -4.28 -5.79
N THR A 66 -7.90 -5.12 -5.13
CA THR A 66 -8.26 -4.93 -3.71
C THR A 66 -7.63 -6.02 -2.87
N LEU A 67 -6.92 -5.60 -1.83
CA LEU A 67 -6.42 -6.48 -0.78
C LEU A 67 -7.36 -6.47 0.41
N GLU A 68 -7.56 -7.63 1.03
CA GLU A 68 -8.38 -7.78 2.22
C GLU A 68 -7.79 -8.78 3.20
N ARG A 69 -7.79 -8.42 4.48
CA ARG A 69 -7.49 -9.32 5.59
C ARG A 69 -8.39 -9.01 6.77
N GLN A 70 -9.06 -10.02 7.30
CA GLN A 70 -9.92 -9.88 8.49
C GLN A 70 -10.96 -8.74 8.35
N GLY A 71 -11.52 -8.56 7.15
CA GLY A 71 -12.50 -7.51 6.85
C GLY A 71 -11.93 -6.12 6.58
N VAL A 72 -10.62 -5.90 6.78
CA VAL A 72 -9.94 -4.66 6.43
C VAL A 72 -9.59 -4.69 4.95
N LYS A 73 -10.12 -3.73 4.19
CA LYS A 73 -9.95 -3.61 2.73
C LYS A 73 -9.12 -2.40 2.34
N ILE A 74 -8.32 -2.59 1.29
CA ILE A 74 -7.52 -1.53 0.65
C ILE A 74 -7.60 -1.75 -0.86
N ALA A 75 -8.27 -0.84 -1.55
CA ALA A 75 -8.51 -0.86 -2.98
C ALA A 75 -7.46 -0.04 -3.75
N THR A 76 -7.36 -0.33 -5.04
CA THR A 76 -6.54 0.42 -6.02
C THR A 76 -5.04 0.39 -5.66
N VAL A 77 -4.55 -0.76 -5.18
CA VAL A 77 -3.15 -0.90 -4.72
C VAL A 77 -2.13 -1.00 -5.86
N GLU A 78 -2.58 -1.29 -7.08
CA GLU A 78 -1.73 -1.67 -8.21
C GLU A 78 -0.70 -0.61 -8.62
N HIS A 79 -1.06 0.68 -8.64
CA HIS A 79 -0.16 1.74 -9.12
C HIS A 79 0.95 2.01 -8.11
N VAL A 80 0.63 2.09 -6.82
CA VAL A 80 1.65 2.26 -5.77
C VAL A 80 2.58 1.05 -5.71
N LEU A 81 2.06 -0.16 -5.89
CA LEU A 81 2.89 -1.37 -5.98
C LEU A 81 3.78 -1.36 -7.22
N ALA A 82 3.28 -0.91 -8.38
CA ALA A 82 4.06 -0.76 -9.60
C ALA A 82 5.19 0.27 -9.44
N ALA A 83 4.91 1.41 -8.80
CA ALA A 83 5.90 2.44 -8.52
C ALA A 83 7.00 1.93 -7.58
N LEU A 84 6.64 1.26 -6.48
CA LEU A 84 7.60 0.67 -5.55
C LEU A 84 8.47 -0.39 -6.23
N PHE A 85 7.87 -1.25 -7.05
CA PHE A 85 8.59 -2.24 -7.84
C PHE A 85 9.55 -1.59 -8.83
N GLY A 86 9.11 -0.56 -9.56
CA GLY A 86 9.95 0.22 -10.48
C GLY A 86 11.12 0.92 -9.79
N CYS A 87 10.94 1.32 -8.52
CA CYS A 87 11.98 1.87 -7.66
C CYS A 87 12.82 0.81 -6.94
N GLN A 88 12.59 -0.48 -7.19
CA GLN A 88 13.26 -1.61 -6.54
C GLN A 88 13.14 -1.63 -5.01
N VAL A 89 12.00 -1.19 -4.48
CA VAL A 89 11.72 -1.24 -3.03
C VAL A 89 11.18 -2.62 -2.68
N ASP A 90 11.94 -3.39 -1.90
CA ASP A 90 11.55 -4.72 -1.45
C ASP A 90 10.72 -4.67 -0.15
N ASN A 91 11.04 -3.73 0.74
CA ASN A 91 10.44 -3.65 2.07
C ASN A 91 9.89 -2.25 2.34
N ALA A 92 8.61 -2.15 2.65
CA ALA A 92 7.97 -0.92 3.09
C ALA A 92 6.68 -1.20 3.86
N VAL A 93 6.38 -0.31 4.80
CA VAL A 93 5.06 -0.22 5.43
C VAL A 93 4.31 0.94 4.81
N ILE A 94 3.11 0.71 4.29
CA ILE A 94 2.24 1.72 3.69
C ILE A 94 1.07 1.96 4.65
N GLU A 95 1.16 3.05 5.39
CA GLU A 95 0.09 3.54 6.25
C GLU A 95 -0.92 4.32 5.42
N ILE A 96 -2.21 4.07 5.62
CA ILE A 96 -3.30 4.71 4.89
C ILE A 96 -4.48 4.96 5.84
N ASN A 97 -5.11 6.13 5.74
CA ASN A 97 -6.25 6.52 6.59
C ASN A 97 -7.61 6.41 5.88
N GLY A 98 -7.73 5.49 4.92
CA GLY A 98 -8.90 5.29 4.08
C GLY A 98 -8.85 3.96 3.34
N GLU A 99 -9.95 3.56 2.73
CA GLU A 99 -10.11 2.24 2.12
C GLU A 99 -9.57 2.11 0.68
N GLU A 100 -9.06 3.20 0.11
CA GLU A 100 -8.61 3.24 -1.27
C GLU A 100 -7.36 4.12 -1.40
N ILE A 101 -6.34 3.64 -2.13
CA ILE A 101 -5.16 4.44 -2.47
C ILE A 101 -5.58 5.64 -3.32
N PRO A 102 -5.08 6.87 -3.04
CA PRO A 102 -5.44 8.04 -3.82
C PRO A 102 -4.94 7.90 -5.26
N ILE A 103 -5.79 8.25 -6.22
CA ILE A 103 -5.50 8.07 -7.65
C ILE A 103 -4.45 9.04 -8.19
N LEU A 104 -4.28 10.17 -7.52
CA LEU A 104 -3.42 11.28 -7.96
C LEU A 104 -3.78 11.71 -9.39
N ASP A 105 -2.91 11.46 -10.37
CA ASP A 105 -3.13 11.75 -11.79
C ASP A 105 -3.56 10.52 -12.63
N GLY A 106 -3.61 9.33 -12.00
CA GLY A 106 -4.04 8.08 -12.63
C GLY A 106 -2.96 7.32 -13.39
N SER A 107 -1.68 7.66 -13.21
CA SER A 107 -0.54 6.92 -13.77
C SER A 107 0.02 5.82 -12.86
#